data_AF-A0A444XUB1-F1
#
_entry.id   AF-A0A444XUB1-F1
#
_cell.length_a   1.000
_cell.length_b   1.000
_cell.length_c   1.000
_cell.angle_alpha   90.00
_cell.angle_beta   90.00
_cell.angle_gamma   90.00
#
_symmetry.space_group_name_H-M   'P 1'
#
loop_
_entity.id
_entity.type
_entity.pdbx_description
1 polymer ?
#
loop_
_entity_poly.entity_id
_entity_poly.type
_entity_poly.pdbx_seq_one_letter_code
_entity_poly.pdbx_strand_id
1 'polypeptide(L)'
;MAIKTIELLKGCASQEEMMEVLAAVASDLGDVIEDLNNLQVIPLKGAMTNEVFQVNWPTRNGGGGLRKVLVRLYGEGVEVFFNREEEIRTFECISNHGQGPRLLGRFTSGRVEEFIHAKTLSAADLRNPEISPLIASKMREFHSLHMPGPKKIQLWQRLRKWLSQAKSLCSPKDIKNFGLDNLDEEINMLEKKLCEGYQEIGFCHNDLQYGNIMMEIETRAITIIDYEYASYNPVAYDLANHFCEMAADYHTDTPHVLDYSKYPGLEERQRFIRVYLNSEGKKPSKTKVEQLLNTTEKYTLANHLFWGLWGLISSYVNKIDFDYKEYARQRFQQYWLTKPALLDSEGNVSEDEIVASFI
;
A
#
# COMPACT_ATOMS: atom_id res chain seq x y z
N MET A 1 16.26 -5.28 -28.08
CA MET A 1 17.56 -4.57 -28.07
C MET A 1 18.20 -4.84 -26.72
N ALA A 2 19.24 -5.68 -26.67
CA ALA A 2 20.03 -5.86 -25.47
C ALA A 2 20.91 -4.61 -25.30
N ILE A 3 20.51 -3.72 -24.39
CA ILE A 3 21.35 -2.57 -24.01
C ILE A 3 22.47 -3.15 -23.14
N LYS A 4 23.73 -2.94 -23.57
CA LYS A 4 24.90 -3.27 -22.75
C LYS A 4 24.82 -2.54 -21.40
N THR A 5 25.00 -3.29 -20.34
CA THR A 5 24.01 -3.28 -19.27
C THR A 5 24.50 -2.75 -17.93
N ILE A 6 25.81 -2.73 -17.72
CA ILE A 6 26.45 -2.28 -16.47
C ILE A 6 26.49 -0.74 -16.38
N GLU A 7 26.42 -0.01 -17.50
CA GLU A 7 26.57 1.45 -17.49
C GLU A 7 25.48 2.17 -16.70
N LEU A 8 24.29 1.58 -16.61
CA LEU A 8 23.20 2.08 -15.77
C LEU A 8 23.51 2.02 -14.27
N LEU A 9 24.45 1.15 -13.87
CA LEU A 9 24.87 0.96 -12.48
C LEU A 9 26.20 1.68 -12.18
N LYS A 10 26.88 2.25 -13.20
CA LYS A 10 28.19 2.93 -13.07
C LYS A 10 28.17 4.22 -12.23
N GLY A 11 27.00 4.67 -11.81
CA GLY A 11 26.83 5.87 -10.96
C GLY A 11 26.61 5.57 -9.48
N CYS A 12 26.47 4.31 -9.08
CA CYS A 12 26.17 3.96 -7.70
C CYS A 12 27.45 3.90 -6.85
N ALA A 13 27.48 4.64 -5.74
CA ALA A 13 28.61 4.69 -4.80
C ALA A 13 28.99 3.32 -4.18
N SER A 14 28.17 2.28 -4.38
CA SER A 14 28.28 0.93 -3.84
C SER A 14 28.39 -0.16 -4.92
N GLN A 15 28.74 0.19 -6.17
CA GLN A 15 28.69 -0.76 -7.28
C GLN A 15 29.51 -2.04 -7.02
N GLU A 16 30.72 -1.91 -6.46
CA GLU A 16 31.57 -3.07 -6.12
C GLU A 16 30.89 -3.99 -5.11
N GLU A 17 30.39 -3.43 -4.00
CA GLU A 17 29.67 -4.16 -2.96
C GLU A 17 28.43 -4.87 -3.53
N MET A 18 27.64 -4.19 -4.36
CA MET A 18 26.48 -4.77 -5.01
C MET A 18 26.86 -5.95 -5.92
N MET A 19 27.97 -5.85 -6.67
CA MET A 19 28.44 -6.93 -7.54
C MET A 19 28.95 -8.13 -6.73
N GLU A 20 29.64 -7.90 -5.61
CA GLU A 20 30.05 -8.96 -4.67
C GLU A 20 28.83 -9.69 -4.10
N VAL A 21 27.80 -8.94 -3.69
CA VAL A 21 26.54 -9.51 -3.20
C VAL A 21 25.84 -10.31 -4.30
N LEU A 22 25.78 -9.82 -5.54
CA LEU A 22 25.19 -10.57 -6.67
C LEU A 22 25.94 -11.87 -6.96
N ALA A 23 27.27 -11.86 -6.88
CA ALA A 23 28.09 -13.06 -7.06
C ALA A 23 27.84 -14.08 -5.93
N ALA A 24 27.75 -13.62 -4.68
CA ALA A 24 27.40 -14.47 -3.54
C ALA A 24 25.99 -15.06 -3.69
N VAL A 25 25.00 -14.26 -4.06
CA VAL A 25 23.62 -14.71 -4.31
C VAL A 25 23.56 -15.74 -5.44
N ALA A 26 24.31 -15.53 -6.54
CA ALA A 26 24.38 -16.52 -7.61
C ALA A 26 24.95 -17.85 -7.12
N SER A 27 26.03 -17.81 -6.34
CA SER A 27 26.65 -18.99 -5.73
C SER A 27 25.68 -19.74 -4.79
N ASP A 28 24.96 -19.02 -3.92
CA ASP A 28 23.98 -19.60 -3.01
C ASP A 28 22.80 -20.26 -3.74
N LEU A 29 22.45 -19.74 -4.92
CA LEU A 29 21.43 -20.31 -5.81
C LEU A 29 21.97 -21.43 -6.73
N GLY A 30 23.26 -21.80 -6.59
CA GLY A 30 23.93 -22.87 -7.34
C GLY A 30 24.43 -22.46 -8.74
N ASP A 31 24.44 -21.17 -9.05
CA ASP A 31 24.91 -20.59 -10.30
C ASP A 31 26.30 -19.97 -10.14
N VAL A 32 26.91 -19.56 -11.26
CA VAL A 32 28.20 -18.85 -11.28
C VAL A 32 28.09 -17.70 -12.27
N ILE A 33 28.46 -16.49 -11.84
CA ILE A 33 28.63 -15.34 -12.73
C ILE A 33 30.09 -15.31 -13.16
N GLU A 34 30.40 -15.95 -14.31
CA GLU A 34 31.77 -16.06 -14.83
C GLU A 34 32.32 -14.72 -15.33
N ASP A 35 31.46 -13.89 -15.91
CA ASP A 35 31.78 -12.53 -16.36
C ASP A 35 30.60 -11.61 -16.03
N LEU A 36 30.87 -10.59 -15.21
CA LEU A 36 29.88 -9.59 -14.83
C LEU A 36 29.30 -8.86 -16.05
N ASN A 37 30.04 -8.75 -17.15
CA ASN A 37 29.56 -8.14 -18.40
C ASN A 37 28.42 -8.92 -19.07
N ASN A 38 28.20 -10.18 -18.68
CA ASN A 38 27.11 -11.01 -19.17
C ASN A 38 25.80 -10.78 -18.40
N LEU A 39 25.81 -9.94 -17.36
CA LEU A 39 24.59 -9.55 -16.65
C LEU A 39 23.65 -8.77 -17.56
N GLN A 40 22.38 -9.19 -17.58
CA GLN A 40 21.29 -8.41 -18.14
C GLN A 40 20.60 -7.68 -17.00
N VAL A 41 20.36 -6.38 -17.14
CA VAL A 41 19.95 -5.42 -16.12
C VAL A 41 18.92 -4.58 -16.84
N ILE A 42 17.68 -4.73 -16.39
CA ILE A 42 16.52 -4.13 -17.02
C ILE A 42 15.93 -3.18 -15.98
N PRO A 43 15.98 -1.86 -16.20
CA PRO A 43 15.34 -0.93 -15.30
C PRO A 43 13.82 -1.17 -15.33
N LEU A 44 13.22 -1.38 -14.16
CA LEU A 44 11.78 -1.51 -14.01
C LEU A 44 11.21 -0.12 -13.73
N LYS A 45 10.34 0.35 -14.63
CA LYS A 45 9.60 1.60 -14.45
C LYS A 45 8.41 1.36 -13.53
N GLY A 46 8.09 2.31 -12.65
CA GLY A 46 6.87 2.29 -11.84
C GLY A 46 7.07 2.40 -10.32
N ALA A 47 8.29 2.28 -9.82
CA ALA A 47 8.58 2.56 -8.41
C ALA A 47 8.74 4.07 -8.20
N MET A 48 7.88 4.68 -7.39
CA MET A 48 7.91 6.13 -7.12
C MET A 48 8.99 6.52 -6.09
N THR A 49 9.41 5.59 -5.23
CA THR A 49 10.28 5.85 -4.06
C THR A 49 11.66 5.20 -4.14
N ASN A 50 11.88 4.28 -5.09
CA ASN A 50 13.10 3.48 -5.21
C ASN A 50 13.47 3.25 -6.68
N GLU A 51 14.76 3.06 -6.97
CA GLU A 51 15.19 2.58 -8.29
C GLU A 51 15.25 1.05 -8.26
N VAL A 52 14.56 0.41 -9.21
CA VAL A 52 14.42 -1.06 -9.24
C VAL A 52 14.93 -1.59 -10.57
N PHE A 53 15.79 -2.60 -10.49
CA PHE A 53 16.39 -3.26 -11.64
C PHE A 53 16.13 -4.75 -11.57
N GLN A 54 15.67 -5.33 -12.66
CA GLN A 54 15.69 -6.77 -12.84
C GLN A 54 17.08 -7.18 -13.36
N VAL A 55 17.78 -8.03 -12.61
CA VAL A 55 19.10 -8.54 -12.99
C VAL A 55 19.01 -10.02 -13.33
N ASN A 56 19.58 -10.42 -14.46
CA ASN A 56 19.56 -11.77 -14.97
C ASN A 56 20.96 -12.28 -15.30
N TRP A 57 21.21 -13.56 -15.00
CA TRP A 57 22.41 -14.30 -15.41
C TRP A 57 22.06 -15.72 -15.88
N PRO A 58 22.92 -16.38 -16.68
CA PRO A 58 22.72 -17.76 -17.10
C PRO A 58 22.70 -18.74 -15.92
N THR A 59 21.74 -19.65 -15.92
CA THR A 59 21.71 -20.76 -14.95
C THR A 59 22.71 -21.86 -15.32
N ARG A 60 23.28 -22.53 -14.32
CA ARG A 60 24.25 -23.61 -14.54
C ARG A 60 23.64 -24.89 -15.12
N ASN A 61 22.31 -25.05 -15.01
CA ASN A 61 21.60 -26.31 -15.29
C ASN A 61 21.48 -26.71 -16.78
N GLY A 62 22.30 -26.15 -17.68
CA GLY A 62 22.42 -26.59 -19.08
C GLY A 62 21.21 -26.34 -19.99
N GLY A 63 20.06 -25.92 -19.45
CA GLY A 63 18.81 -25.69 -20.19
C GLY A 63 18.68 -24.32 -20.87
N GLY A 64 19.73 -23.49 -20.87
CA GLY A 64 19.69 -22.13 -21.44
C GLY A 64 18.78 -21.12 -20.70
N GLY A 65 18.32 -21.47 -19.49
CA GLY A 65 17.50 -20.60 -18.66
C GLY A 65 18.30 -19.46 -18.04
N LEU A 66 17.62 -18.33 -17.80
CA LEU A 66 18.16 -17.18 -17.06
C LEU A 66 17.60 -17.18 -15.63
N ARG A 67 18.48 -17.03 -14.65
CA ARG A 67 18.09 -16.64 -13.30
C ARG A 67 17.65 -15.19 -13.34
N LYS A 68 16.65 -14.83 -12.54
CA LYS A 68 16.18 -13.45 -12.39
C LYS A 68 16.16 -13.10 -10.92
N VAL A 69 16.65 -11.92 -10.59
CA VAL A 69 16.54 -11.30 -9.27
C VAL A 69 16.15 -9.84 -9.42
N LEU A 70 15.67 -9.24 -8.33
CA LEU A 70 15.46 -7.81 -8.24
C LEU A 70 16.57 -7.18 -7.44
N VAL A 71 17.12 -6.09 -7.96
CA VAL A 71 18.01 -5.19 -7.23
C VAL A 71 17.24 -3.91 -6.97
N ARG A 72 17.07 -3.57 -5.71
CA ARG A 72 16.41 -2.33 -5.28
C ARG A 72 17.44 -1.42 -4.63
N LEU A 73 17.59 -0.23 -5.19
CA LEU A 73 18.40 0.84 -4.62
C LEU A 73 17.53 1.78 -3.81
N TYR A 74 18.01 2.16 -2.64
CA TYR A 74 17.31 3.09 -1.77
C TYR A 74 17.37 4.51 -2.35
N GLY A 75 16.21 5.08 -2.71
CA GLY A 75 16.12 6.44 -3.22
C GLY A 75 16.28 7.50 -2.12
N GLU A 76 16.80 8.67 -2.51
CA GLU A 76 16.84 9.89 -1.68
C GLU A 76 15.51 10.67 -1.77
N GLY A 77 15.12 11.38 -0.69
CA GLY A 77 14.01 12.35 -0.72
C GLY A 77 12.63 11.84 -0.25
N VAL A 78 12.51 10.59 0.21
CA VAL A 78 11.23 10.01 0.70
C VAL A 78 11.12 9.91 2.23
N GLU A 79 12.14 10.37 2.96
CA GLU A 79 12.21 10.28 4.43
C GLU A 79 11.10 11.05 5.16
N VAL A 80 10.45 11.97 4.46
CA VAL A 80 9.28 12.69 4.96
C VAL A 80 8.10 11.74 5.24
N PHE A 81 7.96 10.68 4.43
CA PHE A 81 6.80 9.78 4.48
C PHE A 81 7.02 8.57 5.38
N PHE A 82 8.21 7.99 5.39
CA PHE A 82 8.50 6.78 6.19
C PHE A 82 9.96 6.72 6.64
N ASN A 83 10.21 5.88 7.64
CA ASN A 83 11.56 5.62 8.17
C ASN A 83 12.17 4.43 7.43
N ARG A 84 13.34 4.64 6.82
CA ARG A 84 14.05 3.62 6.04
C ARG A 84 14.47 2.40 6.86
N GLU A 85 14.92 2.59 8.09
CA GLU A 85 15.31 1.47 8.96
C GLU A 85 14.12 0.62 9.38
N GLU A 86 12.95 1.23 9.57
CA GLU A 86 11.70 0.51 9.83
C GLU A 86 11.22 -0.25 8.60
N GLU A 87 11.32 0.35 7.40
CA GLU A 87 11.01 -0.29 6.12
C GLU A 87 11.87 -1.55 5.92
N ILE A 88 13.19 -1.43 6.12
CA ILE A 88 14.12 -2.57 5.97
C ILE A 88 13.79 -3.68 6.97
N ARG A 89 13.60 -3.35 8.26
CA ARG A 89 13.25 -4.33 9.30
C ARG A 89 11.93 -5.03 8.99
N THR A 90 10.96 -4.28 8.48
CA THR A 90 9.66 -4.82 8.07
C THR A 90 9.81 -5.80 6.90
N PHE A 91 10.56 -5.41 5.86
CA PHE A 91 10.82 -6.25 4.70
C PHE A 91 11.50 -7.57 5.09
N GLU A 92 12.56 -7.50 5.91
CA GLU A 92 13.28 -8.69 6.39
C GLU A 92 12.36 -9.65 7.14
N CYS A 93 11.52 -9.10 8.02
CA CYS A 93 10.60 -9.91 8.79
C CYS A 93 9.52 -10.55 7.90
N ILE A 94 8.97 -9.82 6.91
CA ILE A 94 7.99 -10.37 5.95
C ILE A 94 8.63 -11.45 5.07
N SER A 95 9.85 -11.24 4.60
CA SER A 95 10.65 -12.24 3.88
C SER A 95 10.81 -13.52 4.71
N ASN A 96 11.18 -13.39 6.00
CA ASN A 96 11.35 -14.54 6.89
C ASN A 96 10.05 -15.30 7.18
N HIS A 97 8.91 -14.61 7.16
CA HIS A 97 7.59 -15.24 7.27
C HIS A 97 7.13 -15.92 5.96
N GLY A 98 7.87 -15.76 4.85
CA GLY A 98 7.48 -16.28 3.53
C GLY A 98 6.22 -15.59 2.97
N GLN A 99 5.95 -14.35 3.39
CA GLN A 99 4.74 -13.61 3.01
C GLN A 99 4.98 -12.57 1.91
N GLY A 100 6.21 -12.50 1.42
CA GLY A 100 6.67 -11.58 0.38
C GLY A 100 7.88 -12.12 -0.36
N PRO A 101 8.52 -11.31 -1.22
CA PRO A 101 9.76 -11.70 -1.87
C PRO A 101 10.84 -12.02 -0.84
N ARG A 102 11.62 -13.08 -1.07
CA ARG A 102 12.76 -13.38 -0.21
C ARG A 102 13.86 -12.33 -0.36
N LEU A 103 14.42 -11.91 0.77
CA LEU A 103 15.69 -11.19 0.80
C LEU A 103 16.83 -12.17 0.48
N LEU A 104 17.57 -11.89 -0.60
CA LEU A 104 18.70 -12.72 -1.03
C LEU A 104 20.03 -12.12 -0.58
N GLY A 105 20.13 -10.79 -0.49
CA GLY A 105 21.36 -10.11 -0.06
C GLY A 105 21.15 -8.64 0.27
N ARG A 106 22.07 -8.07 1.04
CA ARG A 106 22.08 -6.64 1.42
C ARG A 106 23.41 -6.01 1.10
N PHE A 107 23.36 -4.74 0.73
CA PHE A 107 24.52 -3.87 0.59
C PHE A 107 24.16 -2.48 1.10
N THR A 108 25.15 -1.61 1.26
CA THR A 108 24.99 -0.30 1.92
C THR A 108 23.85 0.54 1.34
N SER A 109 23.69 0.54 0.02
CA SER A 109 22.69 1.40 -0.65
C SER A 109 21.48 0.64 -1.20
N GLY A 110 21.26 -0.61 -0.81
CA GLY A 110 20.17 -1.40 -1.38
C GLY A 110 20.10 -2.84 -0.92
N ARG A 111 19.32 -3.62 -1.67
CA ARG A 111 19.11 -5.04 -1.42
C ARG A 111 18.86 -5.82 -2.70
N VAL A 112 19.15 -7.12 -2.64
CA VAL A 112 18.82 -8.11 -3.68
C VAL A 112 17.64 -8.93 -3.17
N GLU A 113 16.57 -8.98 -3.95
CA GLU A 113 15.31 -9.64 -3.65
C GLU A 113 15.05 -10.74 -4.68
N GLU A 114 14.26 -11.75 -4.27
CA GLU A 114 13.70 -12.73 -5.18
C GLU A 114 12.84 -12.04 -6.26
N PHE A 115 13.00 -12.50 -7.51
CA PHE A 115 12.12 -12.07 -8.59
C PHE A 115 10.82 -12.89 -8.54
N ILE A 116 9.70 -12.23 -8.24
CA ILE A 116 8.39 -12.88 -8.22
C ILE A 116 7.89 -13.04 -9.66
N HIS A 117 7.63 -14.28 -10.07
CA HIS A 117 7.03 -14.62 -11.36
C HIS A 117 5.50 -14.46 -11.34
N ALA A 118 5.03 -13.24 -11.14
CA ALA A 118 3.61 -12.92 -11.04
C ALA A 118 3.24 -11.67 -11.83
N LYS A 119 1.95 -11.51 -12.13
CA LYS A 119 1.40 -10.31 -12.76
C LYS A 119 0.91 -9.35 -11.68
N THR A 120 1.32 -8.09 -11.74
CA THR A 120 0.71 -7.01 -10.95
C THR A 120 -0.76 -6.83 -11.36
N LEU A 121 -1.65 -6.72 -10.37
CA LEU A 121 -3.07 -6.51 -10.63
C LEU A 121 -3.33 -5.12 -11.22
N SER A 122 -4.49 -4.99 -11.85
CA SER A 122 -5.02 -3.73 -12.39
C SER A 122 -6.25 -3.26 -11.60
N ALA A 123 -6.72 -2.04 -11.86
CA ALA A 123 -7.95 -1.51 -11.27
C ALA A 123 -9.16 -2.44 -11.50
N ALA A 124 -9.26 -3.05 -12.68
CA ALA A 124 -10.34 -3.98 -13.01
C ALA A 124 -10.25 -5.30 -12.24
N ASP A 125 -9.03 -5.77 -11.94
CA ASP A 125 -8.82 -7.04 -11.22
C ASP A 125 -9.36 -6.99 -9.78
N LEU A 126 -9.36 -5.81 -9.13
CA LEU A 126 -9.88 -5.65 -7.77
C LEU A 126 -11.36 -6.02 -7.62
N ARG A 127 -12.13 -5.83 -8.69
CA ARG A 127 -13.58 -6.10 -8.74
C ARG A 127 -13.92 -7.46 -9.32
N ASN A 128 -12.91 -8.19 -9.80
CA ASN A 128 -13.13 -9.50 -10.38
C ASN A 128 -13.65 -10.45 -9.28
N PRO A 129 -14.82 -11.08 -9.46
CA PRO A 129 -15.44 -11.91 -8.42
C PRO A 129 -14.61 -13.14 -8.04
N GLU A 130 -13.67 -13.54 -8.89
CA GLU A 130 -12.75 -14.64 -8.65
C GLU A 130 -11.45 -14.21 -7.97
N ILE A 131 -11.01 -12.95 -8.14
CA ILE A 131 -9.75 -12.43 -7.59
C ILE A 131 -9.99 -11.74 -6.24
N SER A 132 -11.07 -10.97 -6.12
CA SER A 132 -11.43 -10.22 -4.92
C SER A 132 -11.48 -11.10 -3.64
N PRO A 133 -12.02 -12.34 -3.66
CA PRO A 133 -11.95 -13.25 -2.52
C PRO A 133 -10.52 -13.67 -2.14
N LEU A 134 -9.63 -13.84 -3.13
CA LEU A 134 -8.23 -14.21 -2.89
C LEU A 134 -7.48 -13.07 -2.19
N ILE A 135 -7.75 -11.83 -2.59
CA ILE A 135 -7.20 -10.64 -1.93
C ILE A 135 -7.71 -10.57 -0.49
N ALA A 136 -9.01 -10.76 -0.26
CA ALA A 136 -9.61 -10.75 1.08
C ALA A 136 -8.98 -11.80 2.01
N SER A 137 -8.75 -13.02 1.52
CA SER A 137 -8.06 -14.07 2.29
C SER A 137 -6.60 -13.71 2.56
N LYS A 138 -5.85 -13.25 1.55
CA LYS A 138 -4.45 -12.88 1.72
C LYS A 138 -4.26 -11.71 2.68
N MET A 139 -5.18 -10.75 2.66
CA MET A 139 -5.19 -9.61 3.57
C MET A 139 -5.40 -10.05 5.03
N ARG A 140 -6.25 -11.06 5.29
CA ARG A 140 -6.39 -11.63 6.64
C ARG A 140 -5.14 -12.36 7.11
N GLU A 141 -4.48 -13.10 6.23
CA GLU A 141 -3.18 -13.72 6.53
C GLU A 141 -2.15 -12.66 6.90
N PHE A 142 -2.06 -11.59 6.10
CA PHE A 142 -1.14 -10.47 6.34
C PHE A 142 -1.41 -9.77 7.68
N HIS A 143 -2.67 -9.48 7.99
CA HIS A 143 -3.08 -8.88 9.27
C HIS A 143 -2.75 -9.74 10.50
N SER A 144 -2.64 -11.05 10.30
CA SER A 144 -2.34 -12.02 11.37
C SER A 144 -0.83 -12.19 11.63
N LEU A 145 0.02 -11.50 10.87
CA LEU A 145 1.47 -11.61 11.02
C LEU A 145 1.95 -11.08 12.37
N HIS A 146 2.88 -11.81 12.96
CA HIS A 146 3.53 -11.43 14.21
C HIS A 146 4.82 -10.66 13.91
N MET A 147 4.68 -9.35 13.78
CA MET A 147 5.80 -8.45 13.52
C MET A 147 6.42 -7.97 14.84
N PRO A 148 7.76 -7.84 14.92
CA PRO A 148 8.45 -7.37 16.11
C PRO A 148 8.06 -5.92 16.45
N GLY A 149 7.98 -5.62 17.75
CA GLY A 149 7.65 -4.30 18.27
C GLY A 149 6.25 -4.20 18.89
N PRO A 150 5.90 -3.03 19.45
CA PRO A 150 4.61 -2.84 20.11
C PRO A 150 3.47 -2.79 19.10
N LYS A 151 2.33 -3.42 19.43
CA LYS A 151 1.07 -3.34 18.67
C LYS A 151 0.35 -2.00 18.87
N LYS A 152 1.07 -0.90 18.63
CA LYS A 152 0.55 0.47 18.79
C LYS A 152 0.11 1.02 17.45
N ILE A 153 -1.11 1.57 17.42
CA ILE A 153 -1.70 2.27 16.27
C ILE A 153 -0.79 3.44 15.86
N GLN A 154 -0.34 3.44 14.60
CA GLN A 154 0.54 4.47 14.04
C GLN A 154 -0.20 5.53 13.22
N LEU A 155 -1.41 5.21 12.72
CA LEU A 155 -2.20 6.06 11.84
C LEU A 155 -2.31 7.51 12.33
N TRP A 156 -2.75 7.71 13.56
CA TRP A 156 -3.06 9.03 14.11
C TRP A 156 -1.81 9.88 14.36
N GLN A 157 -0.71 9.26 14.78
CA GLN A 157 0.57 9.95 14.93
C GLN A 157 1.11 10.37 13.57
N ARG A 158 0.98 9.52 12.55
CA ARG A 158 1.40 9.82 11.18
C ARG A 158 0.59 10.96 10.57
N LEU A 159 -0.74 10.96 10.74
CA LEU A 159 -1.61 12.05 10.31
C LEU A 159 -1.18 13.41 10.89
N ARG A 160 -0.89 13.49 12.19
CA ARG A 160 -0.42 14.72 12.84
C ARG A 160 0.94 15.18 12.32
N LYS A 161 1.88 14.24 12.17
CA LYS A 161 3.22 14.52 11.60
C LYS A 161 3.08 15.10 10.20
N TRP A 162 2.27 14.48 9.35
CA TRP A 162 2.06 14.92 7.98
C TRP A 162 1.29 16.23 7.90
N LEU A 163 0.32 16.48 8.78
CA LEU A 163 -0.33 17.78 8.86
C LEU A 163 0.66 18.90 9.20
N SER A 164 1.52 18.68 10.21
CA SER A 164 2.58 19.63 10.57
C SER A 164 3.53 19.90 9.40
N GLN A 165 3.90 18.85 8.67
CA GLN A 165 4.75 18.96 7.49
C GLN A 165 4.05 19.67 6.32
N ALA A 166 2.77 19.39 6.08
CA ALA A 166 2.00 20.08 5.06
C ALA A 166 1.90 21.57 5.38
N LYS A 167 1.64 21.94 6.64
CA LYS A 167 1.61 23.34 7.10
C LYS A 167 2.96 24.05 6.94
N SER A 168 4.09 23.35 7.08
CA SER A 168 5.42 23.95 6.92
C SER A 168 5.83 24.15 5.45
N LEU A 169 5.37 23.28 4.55
CA LEU A 169 5.68 23.33 3.12
C LEU A 169 4.72 24.21 2.31
N CYS A 170 3.44 24.22 2.67
CA CYS A 170 2.40 24.84 1.86
C CYS A 170 2.46 26.36 1.85
N SER A 171 2.12 26.95 0.70
CA SER A 171 1.85 28.39 0.63
C SER A 171 0.64 28.78 1.50
N PRO A 172 0.55 30.03 1.99
CA PRO A 172 -0.63 30.50 2.74
C PRO A 172 -1.95 30.33 1.98
N LYS A 173 -1.91 30.43 0.65
CA LYS A 173 -3.06 30.18 -0.23
C LYS A 173 -3.51 28.72 -0.15
N ASP A 174 -2.58 27.78 -0.21
CA ASP A 174 -2.90 26.35 -0.16
C ASP A 174 -3.34 25.91 1.23
N ILE A 175 -2.74 26.44 2.30
CA ILE A 175 -3.20 26.21 3.69
C ILE A 175 -4.70 26.51 3.82
N LYS A 176 -5.13 27.68 3.30
CA LYS A 176 -6.53 28.08 3.31
C LYS A 176 -7.40 27.25 2.37
N ASN A 177 -6.95 27.00 1.14
CA ASN A 177 -7.72 26.27 0.13
C ASN A 177 -8.00 24.81 0.54
N PHE A 178 -7.03 24.17 1.19
CA PHE A 178 -7.15 22.79 1.67
C PHE A 178 -7.68 22.70 3.11
N GLY A 179 -7.92 23.84 3.77
CA GLY A 179 -8.49 23.89 5.12
C GLY A 179 -7.59 23.26 6.19
N LEU A 180 -6.25 23.34 6.04
CA LEU A 180 -5.31 22.66 6.93
C LEU A 180 -5.41 23.14 8.38
N ASP A 181 -5.85 24.39 8.60
CA ASP A 181 -6.02 24.97 9.94
C ASP A 181 -7.01 24.18 10.79
N ASN A 182 -8.05 23.61 10.19
CA ASN A 182 -9.09 22.87 10.89
C ASN A 182 -8.75 21.38 11.07
N LEU A 183 -7.76 20.85 10.35
CA LEU A 183 -7.50 19.41 10.31
C LEU A 183 -6.98 18.84 11.63
N ASP A 184 -6.37 19.64 12.51
CA ASP A 184 -5.96 19.18 13.85
C ASP A 184 -7.19 18.75 14.67
N GLU A 185 -8.25 19.55 14.64
CA GLU A 185 -9.51 19.26 15.34
C GLU A 185 -10.21 18.04 14.72
N GLU A 186 -10.21 17.94 13.40
CA GLU A 186 -10.78 16.82 12.66
C GLU A 186 -10.07 15.49 13.00
N ILE A 187 -8.73 15.47 12.98
CA ILE A 187 -7.94 14.28 13.33
C ILE A 187 -8.23 13.85 14.78
N ASN A 188 -8.26 14.79 15.73
CA ASN A 188 -8.55 14.49 17.13
C ASN A 188 -9.97 13.93 17.33
N MET A 189 -10.95 14.49 16.61
CA MET A 189 -12.34 14.05 16.67
C MET A 189 -12.52 12.65 16.06
N LEU A 190 -11.89 12.36 14.91
CA LEU A 190 -11.90 11.02 14.33
C LEU A 190 -11.20 10.00 15.22
N GLU A 191 -10.02 10.33 15.77
CA GLU A 191 -9.32 9.42 16.67
C GLU A 191 -10.19 9.07 17.88
N LYS A 192 -10.82 10.08 18.49
CA LYS A 192 -11.73 9.85 19.61
C LYS A 192 -12.89 8.93 19.20
N LYS A 193 -13.65 9.29 18.15
CA LYS A 193 -14.84 8.52 17.72
C LYS A 193 -14.51 7.10 17.25
N LEU A 194 -13.40 6.90 16.54
CA LEU A 194 -13.06 5.59 15.97
C LEU A 194 -12.32 4.67 16.93
N CYS A 195 -11.67 5.23 17.96
CA CYS A 195 -11.03 4.47 19.04
C CYS A 195 -11.97 4.23 20.23
N GLU A 196 -13.23 4.65 20.16
CA GLU A 196 -14.26 4.26 21.13
C GLU A 196 -14.60 2.76 20.98
N GLY A 197 -14.25 1.97 21.99
CA GLY A 197 -14.56 0.54 22.06
C GLY A 197 -13.44 -0.39 21.60
N TYR A 198 -13.80 -1.63 21.28
CA TYR A 198 -12.83 -2.65 20.85
C TYR A 198 -12.45 -2.47 19.39
N GLN A 199 -11.14 -2.51 19.12
CA GLN A 199 -10.57 -2.50 17.78
C GLN A 199 -9.74 -3.77 17.57
N GLU A 200 -9.98 -4.47 16.46
CA GLU A 200 -9.10 -5.54 16.02
C GLU A 200 -7.85 -4.93 15.38
N ILE A 201 -6.72 -5.02 16.10
CA ILE A 201 -5.42 -4.51 15.64
C ILE A 201 -4.65 -5.63 14.94
N GLY A 202 -4.28 -5.40 13.69
CA GLY A 202 -3.47 -6.30 12.88
C GLY A 202 -2.25 -5.59 12.30
N PHE A 203 -1.33 -6.36 11.74
CA PHE A 203 -0.24 -5.78 10.97
C PHE A 203 -0.77 -5.39 9.58
N CYS A 204 -1.01 -4.10 9.37
CA CYS A 204 -1.68 -3.58 8.17
C CYS A 204 -0.64 -3.17 7.13
N HIS A 205 -0.98 -3.33 5.85
CA HIS A 205 -0.22 -2.82 4.72
C HIS A 205 -0.29 -1.29 4.65
N ASN A 206 -1.48 -0.73 4.90
CA ASN A 206 -1.84 0.69 4.86
C ASN A 206 -1.82 1.34 3.47
N ASP A 207 -1.31 0.66 2.44
CA ASP A 207 -1.32 1.09 1.04
C ASP A 207 -1.66 -0.05 0.07
N LEU A 208 -2.75 -0.79 0.33
CA LEU A 208 -3.13 -1.97 -0.46
C LEU A 208 -3.87 -1.62 -1.76
N GLN A 209 -3.23 -0.83 -2.63
CA GLN A 209 -3.64 -0.56 -4.01
C GLN A 209 -3.22 -1.70 -4.97
N TYR A 210 -3.82 -1.81 -6.16
CA TYR A 210 -3.62 -2.98 -7.05
C TYR A 210 -2.18 -3.15 -7.55
N GLY A 211 -1.40 -2.08 -7.63
CA GLY A 211 0.03 -2.07 -7.93
C GLY A 211 0.88 -2.82 -6.90
N ASN A 212 0.39 -2.92 -5.66
CA ASN A 212 1.03 -3.59 -4.55
C ASN A 212 0.54 -5.05 -4.36
N ILE A 213 -0.24 -5.55 -5.32
CA ILE A 213 -0.78 -6.91 -5.31
C ILE A 213 -0.34 -7.63 -6.58
N MET A 214 0.39 -8.73 -6.42
CA MET A 214 0.80 -9.60 -7.51
C MET A 214 0.05 -10.92 -7.44
N MET A 215 -0.31 -11.48 -8.60
CA MET A 215 -0.93 -12.80 -8.71
C MET A 215 -0.15 -13.69 -9.67
N GLU A 216 0.24 -14.87 -9.20
CA GLU A 216 0.81 -15.92 -10.04
C GLU A 216 -0.29 -16.53 -10.91
N ILE A 217 -0.04 -16.75 -12.20
CA ILE A 217 -1.08 -17.12 -13.17
C ILE A 217 -1.55 -18.56 -12.95
N GLU A 218 -0.63 -19.50 -12.76
CA GLU A 218 -0.95 -20.92 -12.64
C GLU A 218 -1.58 -21.26 -11.28
N THR A 219 -0.98 -20.80 -10.19
CA THR A 219 -1.41 -21.15 -8.83
C THR A 219 -2.50 -20.23 -8.30
N ARG A 220 -2.67 -19.05 -8.90
CA ARG A 220 -3.50 -17.95 -8.40
C ARG A 220 -3.08 -17.45 -7.01
N ALA A 221 -1.85 -17.74 -6.59
CA ALA A 221 -1.31 -17.26 -5.33
C ALA A 221 -1.17 -15.73 -5.37
N ILE A 222 -1.66 -15.07 -4.32
CA ILE A 222 -1.53 -13.63 -4.14
C ILE A 222 -0.30 -13.34 -3.28
N THR A 223 0.55 -12.43 -3.76
CA THR A 223 1.66 -11.87 -3.00
C THR A 223 1.46 -10.37 -2.89
N ILE A 224 1.45 -9.88 -1.65
CA ILE A 224 1.45 -8.43 -1.36
C ILE A 224 2.91 -7.98 -1.40
N ILE A 225 3.18 -6.76 -1.88
CA ILE A 225 4.53 -6.17 -1.96
C ILE A 225 4.48 -4.70 -1.55
N ASP A 226 5.66 -4.10 -1.35
CA ASP A 226 5.85 -2.66 -1.07
C ASP A 226 5.30 -2.17 0.28
N TYR A 227 6.00 -2.57 1.35
CA TYR A 227 5.56 -2.43 2.74
C TYR A 227 5.99 -1.12 3.42
N GLU A 228 6.29 -0.06 2.67
CA GLU A 228 6.86 1.19 3.21
C GLU A 228 5.91 1.92 4.20
N TYR A 229 4.60 1.69 4.05
CA TYR A 229 3.57 2.19 4.95
C TYR A 229 3.14 1.18 6.01
N ALA A 230 3.64 -0.06 5.98
CA ALA A 230 3.14 -1.13 6.81
C ALA A 230 3.44 -0.91 8.30
N SER A 231 2.43 -1.14 9.14
CA SER A 231 2.51 -0.96 10.59
C SER A 231 1.30 -1.56 11.29
N TYR A 232 1.37 -1.71 12.61
CA TYR A 232 0.20 -2.09 13.39
C TYR A 232 -0.85 -0.97 13.38
N ASN A 233 -2.06 -1.30 12.89
CA ASN A 233 -3.21 -0.41 12.82
C ASN A 233 -4.52 -1.23 12.96
N PRO A 234 -5.67 -0.57 13.13
CA PRO A 234 -6.96 -1.24 13.03
C PRO A 234 -7.13 -1.88 11.64
N VAL A 235 -7.46 -3.17 11.58
CA VAL A 235 -7.66 -3.88 10.31
C VAL A 235 -8.74 -3.23 9.43
N ALA A 236 -9.69 -2.55 10.08
CA ALA A 236 -10.73 -1.78 9.43
C ALA A 236 -10.19 -0.62 8.58
N TYR A 237 -9.06 -0.01 8.98
CA TYR A 237 -8.41 1.04 8.20
C TYR A 237 -7.82 0.51 6.90
N ASP A 238 -7.13 -0.64 6.96
CA ASP A 238 -6.53 -1.21 5.76
C ASP A 238 -7.61 -1.70 4.77
N LEU A 239 -8.69 -2.29 5.29
CA LEU A 239 -9.88 -2.62 4.49
C LEU A 239 -10.49 -1.36 3.84
N ALA A 240 -10.58 -0.25 4.58
CA ALA A 240 -11.09 1.01 4.06
C ALA A 240 -10.20 1.54 2.95
N ASN A 241 -8.88 1.48 3.14
CA ASN A 241 -7.90 1.83 2.11
C ASN A 241 -8.14 1.03 0.83
N HIS A 242 -8.21 -0.29 0.94
CA HIS A 242 -8.42 -1.17 -0.21
C HIS A 242 -9.70 -0.84 -0.99
N PHE A 243 -10.80 -0.53 -0.30
CA PHE A 243 -12.05 -0.11 -0.96
C PHE A 243 -11.95 1.28 -1.60
N CYS A 244 -11.28 2.23 -0.96
CA CYS A 244 -11.03 3.54 -1.55
C CYS A 244 -10.21 3.44 -2.85
N GLU A 245 -9.25 2.53 -2.92
CA GLU A 245 -8.40 2.33 -4.11
C GLU A 245 -9.17 1.74 -5.31
N MET A 246 -10.36 1.16 -5.11
CA MET A 246 -11.24 0.76 -6.22
C MET A 246 -11.83 1.96 -7.01
N ALA A 247 -11.72 3.18 -6.47
CA ALA A 247 -12.07 4.41 -7.19
C ALA A 247 -10.93 4.96 -8.06
N ALA A 248 -9.72 4.39 -7.97
CA ALA A 248 -8.54 4.88 -8.67
C ALA A 248 -8.18 4.04 -9.90
N ASP A 249 -7.72 4.69 -10.97
CA ASP A 249 -7.10 4.05 -12.12
C ASP A 249 -5.87 4.86 -12.62
N TYR A 250 -4.72 4.52 -12.04
CA TYR A 250 -3.38 5.03 -12.28
C TYR A 250 -2.81 4.66 -13.66
N HIS A 251 -3.51 3.86 -14.46
CA HIS A 251 -3.10 3.52 -15.84
C HIS A 251 -3.87 4.31 -16.91
N THR A 252 -4.65 5.32 -16.50
CA THR A 252 -5.34 6.24 -17.41
C THR A 252 -4.45 7.43 -17.79
N ASP A 253 -4.88 8.22 -18.78
CA ASP A 253 -4.22 9.49 -19.14
C ASP A 253 -4.29 10.54 -18.02
N THR A 254 -5.18 10.36 -17.03
CA THR A 254 -5.36 11.23 -15.88
C THR A 254 -5.27 10.42 -14.58
N PRO A 255 -4.09 9.86 -14.24
CA PRO A 255 -3.95 8.90 -13.15
C PRO A 255 -4.27 9.47 -11.76
N HIS A 256 -4.32 10.80 -11.63
CA HIS A 256 -4.67 11.52 -10.41
C HIS A 256 -6.19 11.68 -10.19
N VAL A 257 -7.02 11.36 -11.19
CA VAL A 257 -8.48 11.49 -11.11
C VAL A 257 -9.08 10.25 -10.43
N LEU A 258 -9.94 10.48 -9.45
CA LEU A 258 -10.61 9.45 -8.68
C LEU A 258 -12.10 9.41 -9.04
N ASP A 259 -12.57 8.25 -9.47
CA ASP A 259 -13.96 8.02 -9.83
C ASP A 259 -14.71 7.33 -8.68
N TYR A 260 -15.23 8.14 -7.75
CA TYR A 260 -15.98 7.63 -6.62
C TYR A 260 -17.32 6.96 -7.00
N SER A 261 -17.79 7.09 -8.25
CA SER A 261 -18.92 6.28 -8.73
C SER A 261 -18.58 4.78 -8.83
N LYS A 262 -17.28 4.45 -8.87
CA LYS A 262 -16.76 3.07 -8.88
C LYS A 262 -16.52 2.50 -7.49
N TYR A 263 -16.67 3.28 -6.41
CA TYR A 263 -16.55 2.76 -5.04
C TYR A 263 -17.46 1.55 -4.84
N PRO A 264 -16.99 0.45 -4.20
CA PRO A 264 -17.72 -0.79 -4.17
C PRO A 264 -19.08 -0.64 -3.48
N GLY A 265 -20.10 -1.28 -4.04
CA GLY A 265 -21.45 -1.29 -3.46
C GLY A 265 -21.50 -2.02 -2.13
N LEU A 266 -22.60 -1.86 -1.38
CA LEU A 266 -22.78 -2.49 -0.07
C LEU A 266 -22.58 -4.02 -0.13
N GLU A 267 -23.20 -4.68 -1.11
CA GLU A 267 -23.09 -6.13 -1.27
C GLU A 267 -21.66 -6.59 -1.59
N GLU A 268 -20.92 -5.82 -2.39
CA GLU A 268 -19.53 -6.12 -2.76
C GLU A 268 -18.62 -6.08 -1.53
N ARG A 269 -18.73 -5.02 -0.73
CA ARG A 269 -18.01 -4.88 0.55
C ARG A 269 -18.39 -5.96 1.57
N GLN A 270 -19.67 -6.28 1.68
CA GLN A 270 -20.14 -7.37 2.56
C GLN A 270 -19.57 -8.73 2.16
N ARG A 271 -19.52 -9.03 0.85
CA ARG A 271 -18.91 -10.27 0.34
C ARG A 271 -17.42 -10.31 0.67
N PHE A 272 -16.69 -9.23 0.42
CA PHE A 272 -15.26 -9.13 0.73
C PHE A 272 -14.98 -9.38 2.22
N ILE A 273 -15.67 -8.65 3.11
CA ILE A 273 -15.49 -8.77 4.55
C ILE A 273 -15.88 -10.17 5.05
N ARG A 274 -16.92 -10.79 4.48
CA ARG A 274 -17.29 -12.15 4.83
C ARG A 274 -16.19 -13.15 4.49
N VAL A 275 -15.56 -13.03 3.32
CA VAL A 275 -14.43 -13.89 2.92
C VAL A 275 -13.22 -13.63 3.82
N TYR A 276 -12.88 -12.36 4.04
CA TYR A 276 -11.80 -11.93 4.94
C TYR A 276 -11.95 -12.59 6.31
N LEU A 277 -13.13 -12.48 6.95
CA LEU A 277 -13.38 -13.07 8.26
C LEU A 277 -13.46 -14.61 8.26
N ASN A 278 -13.88 -15.24 7.16
CA ASN A 278 -14.04 -16.69 7.07
C ASN A 278 -12.71 -17.44 6.89
N SER A 279 -11.63 -16.76 6.51
CA SER A 279 -10.32 -17.38 6.28
C SER A 279 -9.71 -18.05 7.53
N GLU A 280 -10.26 -17.78 8.73
CA GLU A 280 -9.91 -18.49 9.97
C GLU A 280 -10.64 -19.84 10.16
N GLY A 281 -11.34 -20.34 9.13
CA GLY A 281 -12.05 -21.61 9.16
C GLY A 281 -13.38 -21.59 9.93
N LYS A 282 -13.84 -20.40 10.35
CA LYS A 282 -15.14 -20.22 11.02
C LYS A 282 -16.00 -19.25 10.22
N LYS A 283 -17.21 -19.71 9.86
CA LYS A 283 -18.20 -18.87 9.20
C LYS A 283 -18.56 -17.69 10.11
N PRO A 284 -18.32 -16.44 9.69
CA PRO A 284 -18.61 -15.28 10.53
C PRO A 284 -20.11 -15.08 10.70
N SER A 285 -20.52 -14.60 11.87
CA SER A 285 -21.91 -14.18 12.10
C SER A 285 -22.22 -12.94 11.24
N LYS A 286 -23.50 -12.78 10.88
CA LYS A 286 -23.98 -11.59 10.15
C LYS A 286 -23.62 -10.30 10.89
N THR A 287 -23.81 -10.28 12.21
CA THR A 287 -23.47 -9.15 13.09
C THR A 287 -21.98 -8.79 13.04
N LYS A 288 -21.06 -9.79 13.05
CA LYS A 288 -19.62 -9.51 12.98
C LYS A 288 -19.22 -8.87 11.64
N VAL A 289 -19.84 -9.33 10.54
CA VAL A 289 -19.64 -8.73 9.20
C VAL A 289 -20.14 -7.29 9.18
N GLU A 290 -21.34 -7.02 9.70
CA GLU A 290 -21.93 -5.68 9.73
C GLU A 290 -21.14 -4.71 10.62
N GLN A 291 -20.67 -5.17 11.78
CA GLN A 291 -19.84 -4.36 12.68
C GLN A 291 -18.53 -3.97 12.01
N LEU A 292 -17.78 -4.93 11.47
CA LEU A 292 -16.51 -4.64 10.79
C LEU A 292 -16.73 -3.73 9.57
N LEU A 293 -17.80 -3.96 8.80
CA LEU A 293 -18.14 -3.12 7.66
C LEU A 293 -18.42 -1.67 8.09
N ASN A 294 -19.24 -1.46 9.11
CA ASN A 294 -19.55 -0.11 9.61
C ASN A 294 -18.28 0.61 10.08
N THR A 295 -17.42 -0.09 10.84
CA THR A 295 -16.14 0.47 11.27
C THR A 295 -15.22 0.78 10.08
N THR A 296 -15.12 -0.12 9.10
CA THR A 296 -14.37 0.10 7.85
C THR A 296 -14.85 1.33 7.11
N GLU A 297 -16.16 1.51 6.95
CA GLU A 297 -16.72 2.69 6.28
C GLU A 297 -16.34 3.98 7.00
N LYS A 298 -16.41 4.02 8.34
CA LYS A 298 -15.99 5.20 9.09
C LYS A 298 -14.48 5.48 8.93
N TYR A 299 -13.65 4.45 8.78
CA TYR A 299 -12.21 4.63 8.54
C TYR A 299 -11.86 5.20 7.17
N THR A 300 -12.78 5.20 6.19
CA THR A 300 -12.59 5.90 4.91
C THR A 300 -12.34 7.40 5.12
N LEU A 301 -12.92 7.99 6.18
CA LEU A 301 -12.68 9.37 6.57
C LEU A 301 -11.21 9.63 6.91
N ALA A 302 -10.62 8.79 7.78
CA ALA A 302 -9.21 8.89 8.12
C ALA A 302 -8.32 8.62 6.88
N ASN A 303 -8.73 7.68 6.01
CA ASN A 303 -8.02 7.37 4.77
C ASN A 303 -7.97 8.57 3.81
N HIS A 304 -9.07 9.28 3.65
CA HIS A 304 -9.13 10.49 2.81
C HIS A 304 -8.22 11.60 3.34
N LEU A 305 -8.19 11.82 4.66
CA LEU A 305 -7.23 12.78 5.26
C LEU A 305 -5.78 12.32 5.06
N PHE A 306 -5.52 11.03 5.22
CA PHE A 306 -4.17 10.44 5.11
C PHE A 306 -3.57 10.68 3.73
N TRP A 307 -4.29 10.25 2.70
CA TRP A 307 -3.83 10.36 1.32
C TRP A 307 -4.00 11.77 0.75
N GLY A 308 -4.93 12.56 1.28
CA GLY A 308 -5.02 14.00 0.99
C GLY A 308 -3.77 14.75 1.46
N LEU A 309 -3.31 14.50 2.69
CA LEU A 309 -2.05 15.05 3.21
C LEU A 309 -0.84 14.54 2.43
N TRP A 310 -0.80 13.23 2.11
CA TRP A 310 0.26 12.66 1.29
C TRP A 310 0.36 13.33 -0.07
N GLY A 311 -0.77 13.48 -0.78
CA GLY A 311 -0.82 14.13 -2.09
C GLY A 311 -0.39 15.59 -1.99
N LEU A 312 -0.86 16.31 -0.97
CA LEU A 312 -0.50 17.71 -0.80
C LEU A 312 1.00 17.89 -0.55
N ILE A 313 1.59 17.12 0.36
CA ILE A 313 3.05 17.12 0.59
C ILE A 313 3.79 16.77 -0.69
N SER A 314 3.35 15.70 -1.38
CA SER A 314 3.95 15.23 -2.63
C SER A 314 3.97 16.30 -3.71
N SER A 315 2.96 17.17 -3.79
CA SER A 315 2.94 18.28 -4.75
C SER A 315 4.06 19.33 -4.56
N TYR A 316 4.71 19.34 -3.41
CA TYR A 316 5.82 20.24 -3.09
C TYR A 316 7.19 19.57 -3.15
N VAL A 317 7.25 18.23 -3.11
CA VAL A 317 8.52 17.49 -2.99
C VAL A 317 8.80 16.56 -4.17
N ASN A 318 7.77 16.07 -4.86
CA ASN A 318 7.91 15.15 -5.98
C ASN A 318 7.93 15.89 -7.32
N LYS A 319 8.66 15.32 -8.29
CA LYS A 319 8.78 15.84 -9.66
C LYS A 319 8.14 14.93 -10.71
N ILE A 320 7.42 13.90 -10.25
CA ILE A 320 6.74 12.94 -11.12
C ILE A 320 5.56 13.64 -11.79
N ASP A 321 5.31 13.29 -13.06
CA ASP A 321 4.18 13.77 -13.84
C ASP A 321 2.86 13.16 -13.33
N PHE A 322 2.35 13.73 -12.24
CA PHE A 322 1.11 13.38 -11.57
C PHE A 322 0.57 14.65 -10.90
N ASP A 323 -0.70 14.98 -11.10
CA ASP A 323 -1.31 16.16 -10.45
C ASP A 323 -1.67 15.84 -8.98
N TYR A 324 -0.64 15.91 -8.14
CA TYR A 324 -0.72 15.67 -6.72
C TYR A 324 -1.68 16.62 -5.99
N LYS A 325 -1.83 17.87 -6.46
CA LYS A 325 -2.73 18.84 -5.83
C LYS A 325 -4.17 18.50 -6.13
N GLU A 326 -4.48 18.14 -7.37
CA GLU A 326 -5.81 17.73 -7.77
C GLU A 326 -6.23 16.40 -7.11
N TYR A 327 -5.31 15.45 -6.99
CA TYR A 327 -5.52 14.23 -6.20
C TYR A 327 -5.85 14.55 -4.74
N ALA A 328 -5.03 15.39 -4.08
CA ALA A 328 -5.26 15.80 -2.70
C ALA A 328 -6.62 16.50 -2.54
N ARG A 329 -6.98 17.37 -3.47
CA ARG A 329 -8.24 18.12 -3.48
C ARG A 329 -9.43 17.17 -3.50
N GLN A 330 -9.42 16.15 -4.37
CA GLN A 330 -10.47 15.15 -4.46
C GLN A 330 -10.58 14.31 -3.18
N ARG A 331 -9.45 13.90 -2.57
CA ARG A 331 -9.47 13.17 -1.28
C ARG A 331 -10.09 14.02 -0.16
N PHE A 332 -9.66 15.27 0.02
CA PHE A 332 -10.26 16.16 1.03
C PHE A 332 -11.73 16.46 0.74
N GLN A 333 -12.11 16.68 -0.52
CA GLN A 333 -13.51 16.90 -0.88
C GLN A 333 -14.38 15.69 -0.50
N GLN A 334 -13.89 14.48 -0.76
CA GLN A 334 -14.60 13.25 -0.41
C GLN A 334 -14.75 13.07 1.10
N TYR A 335 -13.72 13.44 1.89
CA TYR A 335 -13.83 13.50 3.35
C TYR A 335 -15.01 14.36 3.80
N TRP A 336 -15.07 15.63 3.35
CA TRP A 336 -16.11 16.56 3.77
C TRP A 336 -17.51 16.14 3.27
N LEU A 337 -17.59 15.55 2.09
CA LEU A 337 -18.84 15.06 1.51
C LEU A 337 -19.44 13.90 2.32
N THR A 338 -18.61 12.95 2.76
CA THR A 338 -19.05 11.70 3.38
C THR A 338 -19.14 11.76 4.90
N LYS A 339 -18.41 12.69 5.54
CA LYS A 339 -18.35 12.86 7.00
C LYS A 339 -19.74 12.91 7.67
N PRO A 340 -20.72 13.73 7.23
CA PRO A 340 -22.01 13.80 7.91
C PRO A 340 -22.74 12.46 7.94
N ALA A 341 -22.82 11.77 6.79
CA ALA A 341 -23.52 10.48 6.71
C ALA A 341 -22.86 9.38 7.56
N LEU A 342 -21.52 9.38 7.64
CA LEU A 342 -20.76 8.35 8.35
C LEU A 342 -20.65 8.59 9.86
N LEU A 343 -20.77 9.84 10.33
CA LEU A 343 -20.62 10.19 11.74
C LEU A 343 -21.91 10.65 12.43
N ASP A 344 -22.93 11.08 11.68
CA ASP A 344 -24.20 11.59 12.24
C ASP A 344 -25.31 10.52 12.23
N SER A 345 -25.09 9.38 11.56
CA SER A 345 -26.02 8.23 11.55
C SER A 345 -26.16 7.52 12.90
N GLU A 346 -25.49 7.98 13.95
CA GLU A 346 -25.67 7.51 15.33
C GLU A 346 -26.76 8.27 16.10
N GLY A 347 -27.42 9.26 15.48
CA GLY A 347 -28.58 9.97 16.04
C GLY A 347 -29.81 9.84 15.15
N ASN A 348 -30.85 9.17 15.67
CA ASN A 348 -32.20 9.00 15.12
C ASN A 348 -32.42 7.81 14.17
N VAL A 349 -32.72 6.66 14.79
CA VAL A 349 -33.84 5.83 14.32
C VAL A 349 -34.75 5.58 15.53
N SER A 350 -35.64 6.54 15.82
CA SER A 350 -36.96 6.15 16.35
C SER A 350 -37.86 5.96 15.14
N GLU A 351 -38.35 4.74 14.95
CA GLU A 351 -39.27 4.35 13.86
C GLU A 351 -40.66 5.02 13.95
N ASP A 352 -40.88 5.96 14.86
CA ASP A 352 -42.21 6.52 15.17
C ASP A 352 -42.55 7.88 14.51
N GLU A 353 -41.69 8.52 13.71
CA GLU A 353 -41.99 9.87 13.16
C GLU A 353 -42.12 10.02 11.63
N ILE A 354 -42.13 8.93 10.84
CA ILE A 354 -42.30 9.04 9.37
C ILE A 354 -43.77 8.90 8.90
N VAL A 355 -44.73 8.62 9.79
CA VAL A 355 -46.14 8.37 9.36
C VAL A 355 -47.07 9.60 9.51
N ALA A 356 -46.59 10.76 9.98
CA ALA A 356 -47.48 11.89 10.28
C ALA A 356 -47.48 13.07 9.28
N SER A 357 -46.93 12.93 8.07
CA SER A 357 -46.93 14.02 7.07
C SER A 357 -47.50 13.66 5.68
N PHE A 358 -48.23 12.54 5.55
CA PHE A 358 -48.90 12.17 4.29
C PHE A 358 -50.36 11.69 4.46
N ILE A 359 -51.14 12.31 5.34
CA ILE A 359 -52.61 12.38 5.22
C ILE A 359 -53.09 13.77 5.64
#